data_AF-A0A1I3Z0H1-F1
#
_entry.id   AF-A0A1I3Z0H1-F1
#
_cell.length_a   1.000
_cell.length_b   1.000
_cell.length_c   1.000
_cell.angle_alpha   90.00
_cell.angle_beta   90.00
_cell.angle_gamma   90.00
#
_symmetry.space_group_name_H-M   'P 1'
#
loop_
_entity.id
_entity.type
_entity.pdbx_description
1 polymer ?
#
loop_
_entity_poly.entity_id
_entity_poly.type
_entity_poly.pdbx_seq_one_letter_code
_entity_poly.pdbx_strand_id
1 'polypeptide(L)'
;MRDQPVKRYLRDALAPLLLTLVVAALMMHFGPSLGAPGKVAFLVVLMSCYGWCGWVEFRHLRMCDELRRRLALEALMQAFIAAFGIFLVLLFAHALKLLTVSIDVAPLVMIGCYAVCEIGARLRYRYWALL
;
A
#
# COMPACT_ATOMS: atom_id res chain seq x y z
N MET A 1 -2.11 -22.32 20.19
CA MET A 1 -2.95 -21.09 20.02
C MET A 1 -2.11 -19.88 19.57
N ARG A 2 -1.12 -20.06 18.66
CA ARG A 2 -0.09 -19.03 18.36
C ARG A 2 -0.25 -18.32 17.00
N ASP A 3 -1.12 -18.81 16.11
CA ASP A 3 -1.30 -18.25 14.74
C ASP A 3 -2.38 -17.15 14.62
N GLN A 4 -3.11 -16.86 15.69
CA GLN A 4 -4.26 -15.96 15.64
C GLN A 4 -3.95 -14.48 15.31
N PRO A 5 -2.84 -13.85 15.77
CA PRO A 5 -2.66 -12.41 15.56
C PRO A 5 -2.31 -12.06 14.10
N VAL A 6 -1.54 -12.90 13.41
CA VAL A 6 -1.15 -12.69 12.00
C VAL A 6 -2.34 -12.91 11.08
N LYS A 7 -3.13 -13.97 11.31
CA LYS A 7 -4.34 -14.24 10.52
C LYS A 7 -5.39 -13.13 10.70
N ARG A 8 -5.51 -12.59 11.91
CA ARG A 8 -6.40 -11.46 12.21
C ARG A 8 -5.92 -10.18 11.54
N TYR A 9 -4.63 -9.86 11.64
CA TYR A 9 -4.05 -8.72 10.93
C TYR A 9 -4.22 -8.85 9.41
N LEU A 10 -3.91 -10.01 8.82
CA LEU A 10 -4.07 -10.23 7.38
C LEU A 10 -5.52 -10.03 6.96
N ARG A 11 -6.49 -10.53 7.75
CA ARG A 11 -7.92 -10.33 7.49
C ARG A 11 -8.31 -8.84 7.59
N ASP A 12 -7.81 -8.14 8.60
CA ASP A 12 -8.13 -6.73 8.85
C ASP A 12 -7.46 -5.80 7.82
N ALA A 13 -6.28 -6.18 7.32
CA ALA A 13 -5.54 -5.45 6.28
C ALA A 13 -6.02 -5.77 4.87
N LEU A 14 -6.50 -7.00 4.61
CA LEU A 14 -6.98 -7.40 3.27
C LEU A 14 -8.12 -6.52 2.79
N ALA A 15 -9.07 -6.22 3.67
CA ALA A 15 -10.28 -5.47 3.32
C ALA A 15 -9.98 -4.06 2.80
N PRO A 16 -9.26 -3.17 3.53
CA PRO A 16 -8.94 -1.84 3.04
C PRO A 16 -7.98 -1.88 1.84
N LEU A 17 -7.09 -2.88 1.75
CA LEU A 17 -6.13 -3.02 0.65
C LEU A 17 -6.83 -3.44 -0.67
N LEU A 18 -7.74 -4.41 -0.61
CA LEU A 18 -8.60 -4.77 -1.73
C LEU A 18 -9.52 -3.63 -2.14
N LEU A 19 -10.11 -2.92 -1.17
CA LEU A 19 -10.96 -1.77 -1.46
C LEU A 19 -10.18 -0.67 -2.17
N THR A 20 -8.94 -0.39 -1.73
CA THR A 20 -8.05 0.57 -2.39
C THR A 20 -7.78 0.15 -3.84
N LEU A 21 -7.48 -1.14 -4.09
CA LEU A 21 -7.27 -1.67 -5.44
C LEU A 21 -8.51 -1.56 -6.32
N VAL A 22 -9.69 -1.89 -5.79
CA VAL A 22 -10.96 -1.80 -6.50
C VAL A 22 -11.27 -0.35 -6.86
N VAL A 23 -11.13 0.58 -5.91
CA VAL A 23 -11.37 2.01 -6.15
C VAL A 23 -10.37 2.57 -7.17
N ALA A 24 -9.09 2.19 -7.08
CA ALA A 24 -8.08 2.59 -8.05
C ALA A 24 -8.40 2.06 -9.46
N ALA A 25 -8.77 0.78 -9.58
CA ALA A 25 -9.14 0.17 -10.86
C ALA A 25 -10.39 0.82 -11.47
N LEU A 26 -11.42 1.07 -10.65
CA LEU A 26 -12.62 1.79 -11.07
C LEU A 26 -12.29 3.23 -11.50
N MET A 27 -11.42 3.92 -10.79
CA MET A 27 -10.97 5.26 -11.17
C MET A 27 -10.18 5.25 -12.48
N MET A 28 -9.34 4.24 -12.73
CA MET A 28 -8.63 4.09 -14.01
C MET A 28 -9.60 3.80 -15.17
N HIS A 29 -10.62 2.98 -14.95
CA HIS A 29 -11.57 2.60 -16.00
C HIS A 29 -12.62 3.69 -16.28
N PHE A 30 -13.25 4.25 -15.24
CA PHE A 30 -14.34 5.21 -15.36
C PHE A 30 -13.88 6.66 -15.26
N GLY A 31 -12.68 6.94 -14.73
CA GLY A 31 -12.11 8.27 -14.57
C GLY A 31 -12.19 9.16 -15.82
N PRO A 32 -11.90 8.66 -17.04
CA PRO A 32 -12.01 9.45 -18.26
C PRO A 32 -13.45 9.91 -18.58
N SER A 33 -14.45 9.10 -18.20
CA SER A 33 -15.87 9.38 -18.46
C SER A 33 -16.55 10.24 -17.39
N LEU A 34 -15.89 10.48 -16.25
CA LEU A 34 -16.45 11.20 -15.12
C LEU A 34 -16.21 12.71 -15.22
N GLY A 35 -17.24 13.49 -14.88
CA GLY A 35 -17.09 14.92 -14.63
C GLY A 35 -16.23 15.21 -13.39
N ALA A 36 -15.81 16.48 -13.23
CA ALA A 36 -15.03 16.94 -12.09
C ALA A 36 -15.54 16.48 -10.70
N PRO A 37 -16.85 16.56 -10.36
CA PRO A 37 -17.33 16.12 -9.05
C PRO A 37 -17.16 14.61 -8.83
N GLY A 38 -17.30 13.79 -9.88
CA GLY A 38 -17.07 12.36 -9.81
C GLY A 38 -15.61 12.02 -9.51
N LYS A 39 -14.67 12.72 -10.16
CA LYS A 39 -13.23 12.55 -9.90
C LYS A 39 -12.86 12.92 -8.46
N VAL A 40 -13.42 14.01 -7.93
CA VAL A 40 -13.22 14.41 -6.53
C VAL A 40 -13.78 13.36 -5.57
N ALA A 41 -14.99 12.83 -5.83
CA ALA A 41 -15.56 11.77 -5.00
C ALA A 41 -14.67 10.51 -4.98
N PHE A 42 -14.16 10.08 -6.13
CA PHE A 42 -13.21 8.96 -6.21
C PHE A 42 -11.92 9.22 -5.42
N LEU A 43 -11.36 10.42 -5.51
CA LEU A 43 -10.18 10.81 -4.73
C LEU A 43 -10.44 10.77 -3.22
N VAL A 44 -11.58 11.29 -2.76
CA VAL A 44 -11.96 11.25 -1.34
C VAL A 44 -12.10 9.80 -0.86
N VAL A 45 -12.74 8.94 -1.64
CA VAL A 45 -12.89 7.52 -1.30
C VAL A 45 -11.53 6.84 -1.26
N LEU A 46 -10.67 7.08 -2.25
CA LEU A 46 -9.32 6.52 -2.31
C LEU A 46 -8.47 6.93 -1.10
N MET A 47 -8.49 8.22 -0.74
CA MET A 47 -7.78 8.73 0.44
C MET A 47 -8.34 8.18 1.74
N SER A 48 -9.66 7.96 1.81
CA SER A 48 -10.29 7.32 2.97
C SER A 48 -9.85 5.87 3.13
N CYS A 49 -9.76 5.12 2.02
CA CYS A 49 -9.24 3.74 2.02
C CYS A 49 -7.76 3.71 2.44
N TYR A 50 -6.96 4.64 1.93
CA TYR A 50 -5.55 4.77 2.30
C TYR A 50 -5.38 5.09 3.80
N GLY A 51 -6.17 6.03 4.33
CA GLY A 51 -6.20 6.34 5.77
C GLY A 51 -6.59 5.12 6.61
N TRP A 52 -7.50 4.29 6.12
CA TRP A 52 -7.87 3.04 6.79
C TRP A 52 -6.73 2.02 6.78
N CYS A 53 -6.03 1.83 5.66
CA CYS A 53 -4.81 1.01 5.61
C CYS A 53 -3.78 1.47 6.66
N GLY A 54 -3.50 2.77 6.70
CA GLY A 54 -2.59 3.36 7.69
C GLY A 54 -3.05 3.16 9.14
N TRP A 55 -4.35 3.24 9.39
CA TRP A 55 -4.91 2.98 10.73
C TRP A 55 -4.76 1.52 11.16
N VAL A 56 -5.00 0.56 10.26
CA VAL A 56 -4.80 -0.87 10.54
C VAL A 56 -3.34 -1.16 10.87
N GLU A 57 -2.41 -0.61 10.10
CA GLU A 57 -0.96 -0.72 10.36
C GLU A 57 -0.57 -0.12 11.70
N PHE A 58 -1.03 1.10 11.96
CA PHE A 58 -0.74 1.79 13.21
C PHE A 58 -1.23 1.00 14.43
N ARG A 59 -2.44 0.44 14.34
CA ARG A 59 -3.01 -0.41 15.38
C ARG A 59 -2.21 -1.70 15.54
N HIS A 60 -1.73 -2.30 14.45
CA HIS A 60 -0.90 -3.49 14.48
C HIS A 60 0.44 -3.24 15.18
N LEU A 61 1.16 -2.18 14.79
CA LEU A 61 2.43 -1.80 15.40
C LEU A 61 2.33 -1.56 16.90
N ARG A 62 1.21 -0.99 17.37
CA ARG A 62 0.94 -0.80 18.81
C ARG A 62 0.82 -2.11 19.60
N MET A 63 0.37 -3.19 18.94
CA MET A 63 0.21 -4.51 19.56
C MET A 63 1.48 -5.37 19.46
N CYS A 64 2.50 -4.93 18.72
CA CYS A 64 3.77 -5.64 18.59
C CYS A 64 4.74 -5.31 19.73
N ASP A 65 5.52 -6.32 20.14
CA ASP A 65 6.70 -6.16 20.98
C ASP A 65 7.76 -5.29 20.30
N GLU A 66 8.68 -4.72 21.09
CA GLU A 66 9.75 -3.83 20.64
C GLU A 66 10.51 -4.37 19.41
N LEU A 67 10.95 -5.63 19.45
CA LEU A 67 11.70 -6.26 18.35
C LEU A 67 10.85 -6.39 17.08
N ARG A 68 9.60 -6.84 17.22
CA ARG A 68 8.66 -7.00 16.10
C ARG A 68 8.26 -5.66 15.51
N ARG A 69 8.12 -4.62 16.34
CA ARG A 69 7.84 -3.26 15.90
C ARG A 69 8.99 -2.71 15.06
N ARG A 70 10.25 -2.91 15.49
CA ARG A 70 11.43 -2.47 14.73
C ARG A 70 11.49 -3.12 13.36
N LEU A 71 11.31 -4.43 13.29
CA LEU A 71 11.32 -5.17 12.02
C LEU A 71 10.18 -4.73 11.08
N ALA A 72 8.97 -4.51 11.61
CA ALA A 72 7.85 -4.00 10.83
C ALA A 72 8.09 -2.56 10.33
N LEU A 73 8.68 -1.69 11.15
CA LEU A 73 9.05 -0.34 10.75
C LEU A 73 10.16 -0.33 9.70
N GLU A 74 11.15 -1.23 9.78
CA GLU A 74 12.16 -1.40 8.73
C GLU A 74 11.53 -1.79 7.39
N ALA A 75 10.60 -2.75 7.41
CA ALA A 75 9.88 -3.19 6.22
C ALA A 75 9.03 -2.06 5.61
N LEU A 76 8.29 -1.32 6.45
CA LEU A 76 7.52 -0.14 6.06
C LEU A 76 8.40 0.97 5.48
N MET A 77 9.56 1.22 6.07
CA MET A 77 10.51 2.22 5.58
C MET A 77 11.09 1.81 4.22
N GLN A 78 11.44 0.54 4.04
CA GLN A 78 11.88 0.02 2.75
C GLN A 78 10.80 0.13 1.69
N ALA A 79 9.56 -0.25 2.03
CA ALA A 79 8.40 -0.09 1.15
C ALA A 79 8.19 1.37 0.75
N PHE A 80 8.27 2.29 1.71
CA PHE A 80 8.13 3.72 1.48
C PHE A 80 9.22 4.26 0.55
N ILE A 81 10.50 3.95 0.83
CA ILE A 81 11.62 4.40 0.00
C ILE A 81 11.49 3.86 -1.43
N ALA A 82 11.17 2.58 -1.58
CA ALA A 82 10.98 1.96 -2.89
C ALA A 82 9.79 2.58 -3.66
N ALA A 83 8.63 2.69 -3.00
CA ALA A 83 7.42 3.26 -3.60
C ALA A 83 7.62 4.73 -4.00
N PHE A 84 8.20 5.54 -3.10
CA PHE A 84 8.46 6.95 -3.35
C PHE A 84 9.52 7.14 -4.45
N GLY A 85 10.59 6.34 -4.44
CA GLY A 85 11.61 6.36 -5.48
C GLY A 85 11.05 6.07 -6.86
N ILE A 86 10.27 4.99 -7.01
CA ILE A 86 9.65 4.66 -8.31
C ILE A 86 8.61 5.72 -8.70
N PHE A 87 7.84 6.24 -7.76
CA PHE A 87 6.89 7.32 -8.04
C PHE A 87 7.60 8.57 -8.58
N LEU A 88 8.71 9.00 -7.96
CA LEU A 88 9.51 10.13 -8.45
C LEU A 88 10.05 9.85 -9.87
N VAL A 89 10.56 8.65 -10.12
CA VAL A 89 11.04 8.27 -11.46
C VAL A 89 9.91 8.35 -12.49
N LEU A 90 8.72 7.82 -12.18
CA LEU A 90 7.55 7.90 -13.06
C LEU A 90 7.11 9.35 -13.29
N LEU A 91 7.07 10.16 -12.22
CA LEU A 91 6.70 11.58 -12.28
C LEU A 91 7.66 12.36 -13.21
N PHE A 92 8.97 12.22 -13.01
CA PHE A 92 9.96 12.91 -13.82
C PHE A 92 10.02 12.36 -15.25
N ALA A 93 9.90 11.04 -15.46
CA ALA A 93 9.87 10.47 -16.79
C ALA A 93 8.64 10.95 -17.59
N HIS A 94 7.48 11.08 -16.94
CA HIS A 94 6.29 11.66 -17.55
C HIS A 94 6.47 13.16 -17.84
N ALA A 95 6.99 13.94 -16.87
CA ALA A 95 7.24 15.37 -17.05
C ALA A 95 8.24 15.67 -18.18
N LEU A 96 9.28 14.85 -18.33
CA LEU A 96 10.28 14.94 -19.39
C LEU A 96 9.83 14.28 -20.71
N LYS A 97 8.61 13.71 -20.76
CA LYS A 97 8.07 12.98 -21.92
C LYS A 97 8.96 11.83 -22.40
N LEU A 98 9.73 11.23 -21.49
CA LEU A 98 10.66 10.13 -21.79
C LEU A 98 9.95 8.77 -21.87
N LEU A 99 8.79 8.65 -21.23
CA LEU A 99 7.97 7.43 -21.20
C LEU A 99 6.51 7.76 -21.50
N THR A 100 5.85 6.89 -22.26
CA THR A 100 4.39 6.89 -22.48
C THR A 100 3.63 6.26 -21.30
N VAL A 101 4.33 5.85 -20.25
CA VAL A 101 3.74 5.24 -19.06
C VAL A 101 2.92 6.29 -18.35
N SER A 102 1.60 6.12 -18.36
CA SER A 102 0.68 7.03 -17.67
C SER A 102 0.98 7.05 -16.18
N ILE A 103 0.92 8.22 -15.54
CA ILE A 103 1.02 8.35 -14.06
C ILE A 103 -0.09 7.55 -13.35
N ASP A 104 -1.16 7.18 -14.06
CA ASP A 104 -2.29 6.42 -13.52
C ASP A 104 -1.91 5.06 -12.91
N VAL A 105 -0.76 4.47 -13.28
CA VAL A 105 -0.26 3.22 -12.66
C VAL A 105 0.44 3.42 -11.31
N ALA A 106 0.71 4.66 -10.89
CA ALA A 106 1.41 4.94 -9.63
C ALA A 106 0.80 4.25 -8.39
N PRO A 107 -0.53 4.23 -8.18
CA PRO A 107 -1.12 3.53 -7.02
C PRO A 107 -0.83 2.02 -7.03
N LEU A 108 -0.83 1.38 -8.19
CA LEU A 108 -0.53 -0.05 -8.33
C LEU A 108 0.93 -0.34 -7.99
N VAL A 109 1.84 0.54 -8.45
CA VAL A 109 3.26 0.45 -8.12
C VAL A 109 3.48 0.59 -6.62
N MET A 110 2.84 1.55 -5.96
CA MET A 110 2.97 1.74 -4.51
C MET A 110 2.50 0.50 -3.73
N ILE A 111 1.35 -0.06 -4.10
CA ILE A 111 0.82 -1.29 -3.47
C ILE A 111 1.73 -2.48 -3.74
N GLY A 112 2.26 -2.60 -4.96
CA GLY A 112 3.22 -3.65 -5.34
C GLY A 112 4.50 -3.58 -4.51
N CYS A 113 5.10 -2.39 -4.37
CA CYS A 113 6.28 -2.18 -3.54
C CYS A 113 6.01 -2.57 -2.08
N TYR A 114 4.87 -2.12 -1.53
CA TYR A 114 4.47 -2.49 -0.19
C TYR A 114 4.34 -4.01 -0.02
N ALA A 115 3.63 -4.69 -0.91
CA ALA A 115 3.43 -6.14 -0.84
C ALA A 115 4.75 -6.91 -0.95
N VAL A 116 5.64 -6.52 -1.88
CA VAL A 116 6.94 -7.17 -2.08
C VAL A 116 7.84 -6.98 -0.86
N CYS A 117 7.91 -5.77 -0.31
CA CYS A 117 8.72 -5.49 0.88
C CYS A 117 8.18 -6.20 2.12
N GLU A 118 6.85 -6.23 2.33
CA GLU A 118 6.23 -6.98 3.43
C GLU A 118 6.48 -8.48 3.31
N ILE A 119 6.29 -9.07 2.12
CA ILE A 119 6.55 -10.49 1.89
C ILE A 119 8.05 -10.79 2.08
N GLY A 120 8.92 -9.96 1.51
CA GLY A 120 10.37 -10.09 1.63
C GLY A 120 10.84 -10.01 3.09
N ALA A 121 10.32 -9.07 3.87
CA ALA A 121 10.62 -8.96 5.30
C ALA A 121 10.11 -10.19 6.07
N ARG A 122 8.89 -10.67 5.77
CA ARG A 122 8.33 -11.87 6.41
C ARG A 122 9.13 -13.14 6.10
N LEU A 123 9.64 -13.26 4.88
CA LEU A 123 10.51 -14.36 4.45
C LEU A 123 11.91 -14.27 5.11
N ARG A 124 12.54 -13.09 5.02
CA ARG A 124 13.90 -12.84 5.54
C ARG A 124 14.00 -13.07 7.04
N TYR A 125 13.07 -12.49 7.79
CA TYR A 125 13.07 -12.59 9.25
C TYR A 125 12.33 -13.83 9.75
N ARG A 126 11.84 -14.68 8.83
CA ARG A 126 10.97 -15.82 9.14
C ARG A 126 9.96 -15.39 10.20
N TYR A 127 9.14 -14.40 9.90
CA TYR A 127 8.15 -13.89 10.86
C TYR A 127 7.24 -15.01 11.39
N TRP A 128 7.11 -16.08 10.61
CA TRP A 128 6.45 -17.35 10.95
C TRP A 128 7.24 -18.27 11.90
N ALA A 129 8.53 -18.04 12.11
CA ALA A 129 9.42 -18.83 12.97
C ALA A 129 9.84 -18.10 14.26
N LEU A 130 9.65 -16.77 14.35
CA LEU A 130 9.74 -16.01 15.61
C LEU A 130 8.48 -16.21 16.51
N LEU A 131 7.79 -17.35 16.35
CA LEU A 131 6.55 -17.78 17.01
C LEU A 131 6.78 -18.48 18.36
#